data_AF-A0A9D7XW37-F1
#
_entry.id   AF-A0A9D7XW37-F1
#
_cell.length_a   1.000
_cell.length_b   1.000
_cell.length_c   1.000
_cell.angle_alpha   90.00
_cell.angle_beta   90.00
_cell.angle_gamma   90.00
#
_symmetry.space_group_name_H-M   'P 1'
#
loop_
_entity.id
_entity.type
_entity.pdbx_description
1 polymer ?
#
loop_
_entity_poly.entity_id
_entity_poly.type
_entity_poly.pdbx_seq_one_letter_code
_entity_poly.pdbx_strand_id
1 'polypeptide(L)'
;MQLLKAVVQMMFWFYKQRTKKFHPKFVYYCLFQDLFFKHQMTGSKGSKMPRGDQDQIMTFQIPEFEKPYQVNIADYLTLLDKKIELNNRINSELEQMSKTIYNYWFVQFDFPNEEGKPYKASGGEIVWNEKLKMEIPVGWTDGKLSEVANITMGQSPDGDSYNEEGKGMVFFQGSTDFNFRFPLVRMFTTAPSRIAHEEDVLLSVRAPVGTLNVANEKCCIDEDLQH
;
A
#
# COMPACT_ATOMS: atom_id res chain seq x y z
N MET A 1 -3.88 -27.08 5.83
CA MET A 1 -2.45 -27.35 5.49
C MET A 1 -2.22 -28.60 4.63
N GLN A 2 -2.94 -29.72 4.83
CA GLN A 2 -2.80 -30.94 4.00
C GLN A 2 -3.35 -30.78 2.56
N LEU A 3 -4.43 -30.01 2.38
CA LEU A 3 -5.06 -29.78 1.06
C LEU A 3 -4.18 -28.93 0.11
N LEU A 4 -3.50 -27.91 0.63
CA LEU A 4 -2.57 -27.10 -0.16
C LEU A 4 -1.40 -27.95 -0.68
N LYS A 5 -0.90 -28.87 0.15
CA LYS A 5 0.13 -29.84 -0.25
C LYS A 5 -0.35 -30.76 -1.37
N ALA A 6 -1.59 -31.24 -1.31
CA ALA A 6 -2.15 -32.13 -2.35
C ALA A 6 -2.29 -31.43 -3.71
N VAL A 7 -2.78 -30.18 -3.74
CA VAL A 7 -2.89 -29.40 -4.98
C VAL A 7 -1.52 -29.07 -5.56
N VAL A 8 -0.57 -28.65 -4.73
CA VAL A 8 0.81 -28.39 -5.15
C VAL A 8 1.46 -29.65 -5.71
N GLN A 9 1.24 -30.81 -5.08
CA GLN A 9 1.79 -32.09 -5.52
C GLN A 9 1.18 -32.59 -6.83
N MET A 10 -0.13 -32.35 -7.05
CA MET A 10 -0.81 -32.64 -8.32
C MET A 10 -0.35 -31.73 -9.45
N MET A 11 -0.21 -30.42 -9.21
CA MET A 11 0.34 -29.48 -10.21
C MET A 11 1.79 -29.83 -10.55
N PHE A 12 2.60 -30.22 -9.56
CA PHE A 12 3.98 -30.66 -9.79
C PHE A 12 4.03 -31.95 -10.61
N TRP A 13 3.11 -32.88 -10.39
CA TRP A 13 3.00 -34.11 -11.18
C TRP A 13 2.56 -33.82 -12.62
N PHE A 14 1.57 -32.95 -12.83
CA PHE A 14 1.14 -32.48 -14.15
C PHE A 14 2.29 -31.78 -14.90
N TYR A 15 3.00 -30.88 -14.22
CA TYR A 15 4.20 -30.22 -14.72
C TYR A 15 5.26 -31.25 -15.15
N LYS A 16 5.57 -32.24 -14.31
CA LYS A 16 6.54 -33.30 -14.62
C LYS A 16 6.12 -34.18 -15.81
N GLN A 17 4.83 -34.37 -16.06
CA GLN A 17 4.36 -35.12 -17.22
C GLN A 17 4.44 -34.32 -18.52
N ARG A 18 4.04 -33.04 -18.49
CA ARG A 18 3.98 -32.17 -19.69
C ARG A 18 5.36 -31.64 -20.11
N THR A 19 6.30 -31.50 -19.17
CA THR A 19 7.71 -31.15 -19.44
C THR A 19 8.46 -32.16 -20.30
N LYS A 20 7.93 -33.38 -20.49
CA LYS A 20 8.48 -34.35 -21.44
C LYS A 20 8.23 -33.97 -22.91
N LYS A 21 7.17 -33.19 -23.18
CA LYS A 21 6.77 -32.75 -24.53
C LYS A 21 6.99 -31.26 -24.79
N PHE A 22 6.89 -30.43 -23.74
CA PHE A 22 6.91 -28.96 -23.82
C PHE A 22 8.05 -28.35 -23.02
N HIS A 23 8.46 -27.13 -23.36
CA HIS A 23 9.51 -26.41 -22.61
C HIS A 23 9.05 -26.11 -21.17
N PRO A 24 9.85 -26.41 -20.13
CA PRO A 24 9.41 -26.32 -18.74
C PRO A 24 8.88 -24.95 -18.31
N LYS A 25 9.60 -23.87 -18.66
CA LYS A 25 9.16 -22.50 -18.36
C LYS A 25 7.85 -22.13 -19.07
N PHE A 26 7.62 -22.66 -20.28
CA PHE A 26 6.38 -22.41 -21.02
C PHE A 26 5.19 -23.06 -20.31
N VAL A 27 5.35 -24.30 -19.83
CA VAL A 27 4.33 -24.99 -19.02
C VAL A 27 4.07 -24.23 -17.72
N TYR A 28 5.11 -23.72 -17.06
CA TYR A 28 4.96 -22.87 -15.88
C TYR A 28 4.04 -21.68 -16.18
N TYR A 29 4.36 -20.86 -17.19
CA TYR A 29 3.53 -19.70 -17.52
C TYR A 29 2.09 -20.05 -17.92
N CYS A 30 1.87 -21.14 -18.65
CA CYS A 30 0.51 -21.59 -19.00
C CYS A 30 -0.33 -21.98 -17.78
N LEU A 31 0.29 -22.49 -16.70
CA LEU A 31 -0.40 -22.82 -15.46
C LEU A 31 -0.77 -21.59 -14.63
N PHE A 32 -0.07 -20.47 -14.80
CA PHE A 32 -0.36 -19.21 -14.12
C PHE A 32 -1.40 -18.35 -14.83
N GLN A 33 -1.93 -18.79 -15.97
CA GLN A 33 -2.97 -18.06 -16.71
C GLN A 33 -4.34 -18.19 -16.05
N ASP A 34 -5.14 -17.12 -16.10
CA ASP A 34 -6.53 -17.10 -15.64
C ASP A 34 -7.42 -18.15 -16.32
N LEU A 35 -7.07 -18.57 -17.54
CA LEU A 35 -7.76 -19.65 -18.25
C LEU A 35 -7.65 -20.99 -17.53
N PHE A 36 -6.47 -21.30 -16.98
CA PHE A 36 -6.26 -22.51 -16.18
C PHE A 36 -7.08 -22.44 -14.89
N PHE A 37 -7.05 -21.30 -14.20
CA PHE A 37 -7.86 -21.08 -13.00
C PHE A 37 -9.36 -21.20 -13.29
N LYS A 38 -9.87 -20.57 -14.36
CA LYS A 38 -11.28 -20.69 -14.76
C LYS A 38 -11.68 -22.13 -15.03
N HIS A 39 -10.86 -22.88 -15.76
CA HIS A 39 -11.11 -24.29 -16.07
C HIS A 39 -11.12 -25.17 -14.80
N GLN A 40 -10.22 -24.92 -13.86
CA GLN A 40 -10.21 -25.60 -12.56
C GLN A 40 -11.46 -25.29 -11.73
N MET A 41 -11.94 -24.04 -11.79
CA MET A 41 -13.14 -23.61 -11.06
C MET A 41 -14.44 -24.19 -11.62
N THR A 42 -14.53 -24.45 -12.93
CA THR A 42 -15.70 -25.11 -13.54
C THR A 42 -15.88 -26.56 -13.07
N GLY A 43 -14.78 -27.27 -12.79
CA GLY A 43 -14.80 -28.65 -12.30
C GLY A 43 -15.02 -28.79 -10.78
N SER A 44 -15.10 -27.68 -10.05
CA SER A 44 -15.11 -27.71 -8.59
C SER A 44 -16.50 -28.05 -8.01
N LYS A 45 -16.58 -29.19 -7.32
CA LYS A 45 -17.72 -29.52 -6.44
C LYS A 45 -17.52 -28.91 -5.04
N GLY A 46 -18.18 -27.77 -4.77
CA GLY A 46 -18.33 -27.19 -3.43
C GLY A 46 -18.33 -25.66 -3.40
N SER A 47 -19.34 -25.06 -2.74
CA SER A 47 -19.58 -23.60 -2.69
C SER A 47 -18.64 -22.82 -1.77
N LYS A 48 -17.88 -23.46 -0.88
CA LYS A 48 -17.07 -22.76 0.14
C LYS A 48 -15.55 -22.94 0.00
N MET A 49 -15.08 -23.89 -0.81
CA MET A 49 -13.65 -24.07 -1.15
C MET A 49 -13.56 -24.96 -2.41
N PRO A 50 -13.10 -24.41 -3.55
CA PRO A 50 -13.11 -25.15 -4.79
C PRO A 50 -12.05 -26.25 -4.80
N ARG A 51 -12.50 -27.50 -4.95
CA ARG A 51 -11.62 -28.66 -5.07
C ARG A 51 -11.28 -28.83 -6.55
N GLY A 52 -10.01 -28.67 -6.92
CA GLY A 52 -9.57 -29.03 -8.26
C GLY A 52 -9.66 -30.54 -8.43
N ASP A 53 -10.49 -31.00 -9.36
CA ASP A 53 -10.60 -32.41 -9.72
C ASP A 53 -9.38 -32.81 -10.57
N GLN A 54 -8.76 -33.95 -10.24
CA GLN A 54 -7.54 -34.41 -10.90
C GLN A 54 -7.76 -34.62 -12.40
N ASP A 55 -8.93 -35.14 -12.78
CA ASP A 55 -9.29 -35.41 -14.17
C ASP A 55 -9.49 -34.11 -14.97
N GLN A 56 -9.97 -33.05 -14.31
CA GLN A 56 -10.16 -31.73 -14.93
C GLN A 56 -8.84 -31.01 -15.19
N ILE A 57 -7.88 -31.13 -14.27
CA ILE A 57 -6.52 -30.61 -14.47
C ILE A 57 -5.83 -31.33 -15.63
N MET A 58 -6.02 -32.64 -15.75
CA MET A 58 -5.41 -33.45 -16.82
C MET A 58 -6.02 -33.17 -18.21
N THR A 59 -7.30 -32.78 -18.24
CA THR A 59 -8.05 -32.44 -19.47
C THR A 59 -7.67 -31.06 -20.03
N PHE A 60 -7.03 -30.20 -19.23
CA PHE A 60 -6.63 -28.87 -19.69
C PHE A 60 -5.70 -28.95 -20.90
N GLN A 61 -6.14 -28.35 -22.01
CA GLN A 61 -5.37 -28.30 -23.25
C GLN A 61 -4.41 -27.13 -23.22
N ILE A 62 -3.12 -27.45 -23.18
CA ILE A 62 -2.06 -26.46 -23.35
C ILE A 62 -1.98 -26.13 -24.86
N PRO A 63 -1.98 -24.85 -25.25
CA PRO A 63 -1.79 -24.49 -26.65
C PRO A 63 -0.46 -25.02 -27.18
N GLU A 64 -0.52 -25.71 -28.31
CA GLU A 64 0.65 -26.34 -28.93
C GLU A 64 1.31 -25.35 -29.89
N PHE A 65 2.50 -24.89 -29.51
CA PHE A 65 3.37 -24.08 -30.36
C PHE A 65 4.62 -24.89 -30.75
N GLU A 66 5.30 -24.52 -31.83
CA GLU A 66 6.60 -25.15 -32.12
C GLU A 66 7.61 -24.82 -31.01
N LYS A 67 8.56 -25.73 -30.76
CA LYS A 67 9.55 -25.59 -29.68
C LYS A 67 10.30 -24.24 -29.67
N PRO A 68 10.71 -23.65 -30.81
CA PRO A 68 11.39 -22.36 -30.82
C PRO A 68 10.51 -21.22 -30.28
N TYR A 69 9.22 -21.21 -30.64
CA TYR A 69 8.28 -20.21 -30.14
C TYR A 69 8.00 -20.36 -28.65
N GLN A 70 7.92 -21.59 -28.14
CA GLN A 70 7.75 -21.84 -26.70
C GLN A 70 8.89 -21.26 -25.86
N VAL A 71 10.14 -21.40 -26.34
CA VAL A 71 11.33 -20.87 -25.67
C VAL A 71 11.29 -19.34 -25.69
N ASN A 72 11.04 -18.74 -26.86
CA ASN A 72 10.99 -17.28 -26.99
C ASN A 72 9.91 -16.64 -26.10
N ILE A 73 8.71 -17.21 -26.08
CA ILE A 73 7.61 -16.72 -25.22
C ILE A 73 8.01 -16.85 -23.76
N ALA A 74 8.54 -18.00 -23.36
CA ALA A 74 8.92 -18.23 -21.98
C ALA A 74 10.06 -17.31 -21.52
N ASP A 75 11.07 -17.08 -22.36
CA ASP A 75 12.18 -16.21 -22.03
C ASP A 75 11.75 -14.74 -21.97
N TYR A 76 10.82 -14.30 -22.84
CA TYR A 76 10.23 -12.97 -22.77
C TYR A 76 9.43 -12.76 -21.47
N LEU A 77 8.60 -13.74 -21.09
CA LEU A 77 7.85 -13.68 -19.83
C LEU A 77 8.79 -13.71 -18.61
N THR A 78 9.83 -14.53 -18.64
CA THR A 78 10.86 -14.54 -17.58
C THR A 78 11.61 -13.22 -17.49
N LEU A 79 11.85 -12.53 -18.61
CA LEU A 79 12.44 -11.20 -18.60
C LEU A 79 11.53 -10.17 -17.91
N LEU A 80 10.22 -10.24 -18.15
CA LEU A 80 9.24 -9.37 -17.50
C LEU A 80 9.16 -9.62 -15.99
N ASP A 81 9.11 -10.88 -15.57
CA ASP A 81 9.11 -11.23 -14.14
C ASP A 81 10.36 -10.72 -13.43
N LYS A 82 11.54 -10.88 -14.05
CA LYS A 82 12.79 -10.33 -13.52
C LYS A 82 12.73 -8.81 -13.35
N LYS A 83 12.08 -8.10 -14.28
CA LYS A 83 11.92 -6.64 -14.19
C LYS A 83 10.97 -6.25 -13.05
N ILE A 84 9.88 -6.99 -12.85
CA ILE A 84 8.95 -6.80 -11.73
C ILE A 84 9.67 -7.05 -10.40
N GLU A 85 10.42 -8.15 -10.31
CA GLU A 85 11.22 -8.49 -9.13
C GLU A 85 12.25 -7.40 -8.81
N LEU A 86 12.97 -6.91 -9.83
CA LEU A 86 13.92 -5.82 -9.67
C LEU A 86 13.25 -4.53 -9.17
N ASN A 87 12.09 -4.16 -9.74
CA ASN A 87 11.35 -2.98 -9.31
C ASN A 87 10.86 -3.11 -7.85
N ASN A 88 10.36 -4.28 -7.48
CA ASN A 88 9.93 -4.54 -6.10
C ASN A 88 11.10 -4.47 -5.12
N ARG A 89 12.27 -4.98 -5.53
CA ARG A 89 13.51 -4.86 -4.76
C ARG A 89 13.92 -3.41 -4.59
N ILE A 90 13.94 -2.61 -5.66
CA ILE A 90 14.26 -1.18 -5.59
C ILE A 90 13.30 -0.46 -4.64
N ASN A 91 11.99 -0.72 -4.74
CA ASN A 91 11.00 -0.12 -3.84
C ASN A 91 11.27 -0.51 -2.37
N SER A 92 11.62 -1.76 -2.10
CA SER A 92 11.96 -2.21 -0.75
C SER A 92 13.26 -1.56 -0.23
N GLU A 93 14.29 -1.45 -1.07
CA GLU A 93 15.54 -0.78 -0.74
C GLU A 93 15.30 0.71 -0.46
N LEU A 94 14.49 1.41 -1.27
CA LEU A 94 14.11 2.81 -1.04
C LEU A 94 13.34 3.00 0.26
N GLU A 95 12.42 2.09 0.59
CA GLU A 95 11.68 2.13 1.86
C GLU A 95 12.63 1.93 3.06
N GLN A 96 13.59 1.00 2.95
CA GLN A 96 14.61 0.79 3.97
C GLN A 96 15.52 2.00 4.14
N MET A 97 15.96 2.62 3.03
CA MET A 97 16.75 3.84 3.04
C MET A 97 15.98 4.99 3.70
N SER A 98 14.71 5.18 3.36
CA SER A 98 13.84 6.19 3.98
C SER A 98 13.71 6.00 5.50
N LYS A 99 13.43 4.76 5.95
CA LYS A 99 13.39 4.43 7.40
C LYS A 99 14.73 4.69 8.08
N THR A 100 15.84 4.41 7.42
CA THR A 100 17.18 4.64 7.95
C THR A 100 17.46 6.13 8.11
N ILE A 101 17.13 6.93 7.09
CA ILE A 101 17.27 8.40 7.14
C ILE A 101 16.40 8.97 8.26
N TYR A 102 15.15 8.52 8.38
CA TYR A 102 14.25 8.95 9.45
C TYR A 102 14.84 8.67 10.84
N ASN A 103 15.33 7.44 11.05
CA ASN A 103 15.97 7.07 12.32
C ASN A 103 17.22 7.92 12.59
N TYR A 104 18.04 8.16 11.57
CA TYR A 104 19.25 8.95 11.71
C TYR A 104 18.94 10.41 12.08
N TRP A 105 17.97 11.03 11.40
CA TRP A 105 17.64 12.44 11.60
C TRP A 105 16.81 12.71 12.86
N PHE A 106 15.80 11.88 13.15
CA PHE A 106 14.80 12.20 14.18
C PHE A 106 14.90 11.35 15.44
N VAL A 107 15.67 10.26 15.43
CA VAL A 107 15.92 9.43 16.63
C VAL A 107 17.36 9.62 17.12
N GLN A 108 18.33 9.66 16.20
CA GLN A 108 19.73 9.88 16.54
C GLN A 108 20.15 11.36 16.49
N PHE A 109 19.27 12.25 16.00
CA PHE A 109 19.51 13.68 15.87
C PHE A 109 20.79 14.04 15.09
N ASP A 110 21.08 13.29 14.04
CA ASP A 110 22.30 13.47 13.23
C ASP A 110 21.97 13.98 11.81
N PHE A 111 21.05 14.94 11.74
CA PHE A 111 20.69 15.61 10.51
C PHE A 111 21.88 16.43 9.96
N PRO A 112 21.94 16.68 8.65
CA PRO A 112 23.02 17.48 8.06
C PRO A 112 22.96 18.94 8.54
N ASN A 113 24.10 19.51 8.90
CA ASN A 113 24.27 20.94 9.14
C ASN A 113 24.33 21.72 7.80
N GLU A 114 24.53 23.05 7.86
CA GLU A 114 24.64 23.91 6.67
C GLU A 114 25.76 23.50 5.69
N GLU A 115 26.77 22.76 6.16
CA GLU A 115 27.86 22.21 5.34
C GLU A 115 27.61 20.77 4.85
N GLY A 116 26.44 20.20 5.14
CA GLY A 116 26.08 18.82 4.80
C GLY A 116 26.73 17.74 5.66
N LYS A 117 27.41 18.12 6.75
CA LYS A 117 28.06 17.18 7.68
C LYS A 117 27.09 16.78 8.80
N PRO A 118 27.23 15.58 9.39
CA PRO A 118 26.38 15.15 10.50
C PRO A 118 26.46 16.12 11.67
N TYR A 119 25.29 16.50 12.22
CA TYR A 119 25.16 17.47 13.32
C TYR A 119 26.07 17.11 14.51
N LYS A 120 26.06 15.85 14.96
CA LYS A 120 26.86 15.42 16.11
C LYS A 120 28.36 15.47 15.85
N ALA A 121 28.78 15.06 14.66
CA ALA A 121 30.19 15.04 14.28
C ALA A 121 30.77 16.46 14.07
N SER A 122 29.91 17.45 13.85
CA SER A 122 30.30 18.84 13.56
C SER A 122 30.28 19.75 14.79
N GLY A 123 30.21 19.17 16.00
CA GLY A 123 30.15 19.92 17.25
C GLY A 123 28.74 20.30 17.69
N GLY A 124 27.71 19.65 17.14
CA GLY A 124 26.33 19.79 17.60
C GLY A 124 26.18 19.26 19.03
N GLU A 125 25.97 20.17 19.98
CA GLU A 125 25.74 19.83 21.37
C GLU A 125 24.33 19.25 21.56
N ILE A 126 24.25 18.21 22.39
CA ILE A 126 22.99 17.60 22.83
C ILE A 126 22.85 17.78 24.34
N VAL A 127 21.65 18.09 24.79
CA VAL A 127 21.32 18.37 26.19
C VAL A 127 20.24 17.41 26.65
N TRP A 128 20.39 16.91 27.86
CA TRP A 128 19.39 16.05 28.49
C TRP A 128 18.10 16.84 28.77
N ASN A 129 16.97 16.39 28.23
CA ASN A 129 15.65 16.89 28.56
C ASN A 129 14.98 15.98 29.60
N GLU A 130 14.75 16.50 30.80
CA GLU A 130 14.16 15.74 31.91
C GLU A 130 12.73 15.26 31.66
N LYS A 131 11.92 16.06 30.94
CA LYS A 131 10.51 15.75 30.66
C LYS A 131 10.37 14.70 29.58
N LEU A 132 11.14 14.80 28.51
CA LEU A 132 11.15 13.83 27.42
C LEU A 132 11.97 12.57 27.76
N LYS A 133 12.81 12.63 28.80
CA LYS A 133 13.74 11.57 29.23
C LYS A 133 14.68 11.13 28.10
N MET A 134 15.16 12.09 27.33
CA MET A 134 16.08 11.87 26.20
C MET A 134 17.00 13.07 25.99
N GLU A 135 18.11 12.83 25.30
CA GLU A 135 19.03 13.87 24.83
C GLU A 135 18.48 14.49 23.55
N ILE A 136 18.37 15.83 23.52
CA ILE A 136 17.88 16.59 22.37
C ILE A 136 18.93 17.63 21.94
N PRO A 137 18.97 18.04 20.66
CA PRO A 137 19.86 19.12 20.20
C PRO A 137 19.65 20.43 20.95
N VAL A 138 20.73 21.19 21.15
CA VAL A 138 20.65 22.55 21.70
C VAL A 138 19.76 23.42 20.80
N GLY A 139 18.82 24.14 21.43
CA GLY A 139 17.83 24.98 20.76
C GLY A 139 16.48 24.30 20.52
N TRP A 140 16.39 22.98 20.71
CA TRP A 140 15.10 22.28 20.72
C TRP A 140 14.50 22.31 22.11
N THR A 141 13.18 22.46 22.19
CA THR A 141 12.44 22.49 23.46
C THR A 141 11.33 21.46 23.43
N ASP A 142 11.02 20.87 24.59
CA ASP A 142 9.78 20.12 24.74
C ASP A 142 8.58 21.07 24.68
N GLY A 143 7.49 20.59 24.08
CA GLY A 143 6.25 21.35 23.95
C GLY A 143 5.08 20.44 23.65
N LYS A 144 3.87 20.97 23.81
CA LYS A 144 2.63 20.28 23.42
C LYS A 144 2.25 20.65 22.00
N LEU A 145 1.61 19.73 21.27
CA LEU A 145 1.14 20.01 19.90
C LEU A 145 0.22 21.24 19.85
N SER A 146 -0.61 21.45 20.88
CA SER A 146 -1.50 22.62 21.01
C SER A 146 -0.78 23.96 21.16
N GLU A 147 0.53 23.97 21.41
CA GLU A 147 1.34 25.20 21.52
C GLU A 147 1.86 25.65 20.14
N VAL A 148 1.95 24.72 19.18
CA VAL A 148 2.47 24.96 17.83
C VAL A 148 1.41 24.87 16.74
N ALA A 149 0.27 24.23 17.03
CA ALA A 149 -0.82 24.03 16.08
C ALA A 149 -2.19 24.22 16.77
N ASN A 150 -3.13 24.81 16.03
CA ASN A 150 -4.53 24.85 16.43
C ASN A 150 -5.20 23.56 15.95
N ILE A 151 -5.77 22.77 16.87
CA ILE A 151 -6.38 21.48 16.55
C ILE A 151 -7.88 21.66 16.57
N THR A 152 -8.51 21.41 15.44
CA THR A 152 -9.95 21.58 15.26
C THR A 152 -10.60 20.24 14.95
N MET A 153 -11.42 19.75 15.88
CA MET A 153 -12.21 18.54 15.70
C MET A 153 -13.29 18.75 14.63
N GLY A 154 -13.40 17.80 13.72
CA GLY A 154 -14.49 17.74 12.75
C GLY A 154 -15.84 17.48 13.41
N GLN A 155 -16.89 17.64 12.63
CA GLN A 155 -18.25 17.47 13.10
C GLN A 155 -19.14 17.09 11.92
N SER A 156 -19.96 16.05 12.03
CA SER A 156 -20.88 15.67 10.95
C SER A 156 -21.91 16.77 10.69
N PRO A 157 -22.12 17.19 9.44
CA PRO A 157 -23.33 17.89 9.01
C PRO A 157 -24.58 17.02 9.15
N ASP A 158 -25.75 17.62 8.96
CA ASP A 158 -27.00 16.86 8.90
C ASP A 158 -26.99 15.86 7.72
N GLY A 159 -27.42 14.62 7.97
CA GLY A 159 -27.37 13.55 6.98
C GLY A 159 -28.14 13.82 5.68
N ASP A 160 -29.19 14.65 5.75
CA ASP A 160 -30.00 15.05 4.59
C ASP A 160 -29.28 16.08 3.69
N SER A 161 -28.16 16.66 4.14
CA SER A 161 -27.39 17.66 3.40
C SER A 161 -26.39 17.07 2.40
N TYR A 162 -26.14 15.76 2.47
CA TYR A 162 -25.15 15.07 1.65
C TYR A 162 -25.61 14.87 0.22
N ASN A 163 -24.70 15.05 -0.73
CA ASN A 163 -24.97 14.80 -2.13
C ASN A 163 -23.70 14.43 -2.91
N GLU A 164 -23.89 13.70 -4.01
CA GLU A 164 -22.83 13.39 -4.99
C GLU A 164 -22.94 14.28 -6.24
N GLU A 165 -23.88 15.23 -6.26
CA GLU A 165 -24.17 16.10 -7.41
C GLU A 165 -23.25 17.33 -7.49
N GLY A 166 -22.30 17.48 -6.57
CA GLY A 166 -21.40 18.64 -6.53
C GLY A 166 -22.02 19.91 -5.97
N LYS A 167 -23.10 19.81 -5.18
CA LYS A 167 -23.79 20.97 -4.60
C LYS A 167 -23.22 21.31 -3.22
N GLY A 168 -22.71 22.53 -3.08
CA GLY A 168 -22.19 23.06 -1.82
C GLY A 168 -20.67 22.90 -1.71
N MET A 169 -20.20 22.49 -0.54
CA MET A 169 -18.78 22.33 -0.23
C MET A 169 -18.38 20.85 -0.27
N VAL A 170 -17.14 20.57 -0.66
CA VAL A 170 -16.55 19.22 -0.57
C VAL A 170 -16.62 18.71 0.88
N PHE A 171 -16.98 17.46 1.06
CA PHE A 171 -17.10 16.83 2.38
C PHE A 171 -16.24 15.56 2.45
N PHE A 172 -15.41 15.47 3.50
CA PHE A 172 -14.60 14.28 3.78
C PHE A 172 -15.10 13.60 5.05
N GLN A 173 -15.50 12.35 4.89
CA GLN A 173 -16.09 11.56 5.98
C GLN A 173 -15.03 10.98 6.90
N GLY A 174 -13.86 10.63 6.36
CA GLY A 174 -12.83 9.97 7.14
C GLY A 174 -11.67 9.49 6.30
N SER A 175 -10.85 8.60 6.87
CA SER A 175 -9.68 8.04 6.20
C SER A 175 -9.99 7.25 4.92
N THR A 176 -11.25 6.84 4.70
CA THR A 176 -11.65 6.17 3.43
C THR A 176 -11.52 7.11 2.23
N ASP A 177 -11.65 8.41 2.45
CA ASP A 177 -11.50 9.41 1.40
C ASP A 177 -10.03 9.83 1.21
N PHE A 178 -9.10 9.35 2.04
CA PHE A 178 -7.69 9.68 1.96
C PHE A 178 -6.99 8.89 0.85
N ASN A 179 -6.43 9.59 -0.13
CA ASN A 179 -5.49 9.01 -1.08
C ASN A 179 -4.04 9.28 -0.64
N PHE A 180 -3.04 8.94 -1.45
CA PHE A 180 -1.62 9.04 -1.13
C PHE A 180 -1.16 10.40 -0.58
N ARG A 181 -1.71 11.51 -1.11
CA ARG A 181 -1.26 12.88 -0.74
C ARG A 181 -2.37 13.89 -0.47
N PHE A 182 -3.49 13.73 -1.16
CA PHE A 182 -4.68 14.58 -1.04
C PHE A 182 -5.90 13.68 -0.95
N PRO A 183 -6.98 14.12 -0.28
CA PRO A 183 -8.22 13.36 -0.25
C PRO A 183 -8.90 13.32 -1.63
N LEU A 184 -9.63 12.25 -1.91
CA LEU A 184 -10.42 12.07 -3.12
C LEU A 184 -11.83 12.64 -2.88
N VAL A 185 -12.21 13.63 -3.67
CA VAL A 185 -13.56 14.21 -3.62
C VAL A 185 -14.60 13.20 -4.10
N ARG A 186 -15.49 12.79 -3.18
CA ARG A 186 -16.59 11.86 -3.46
C ARG A 186 -17.96 12.42 -3.08
N MET A 187 -18.00 13.23 -2.03
CA MET A 187 -19.24 13.76 -1.45
C MET A 187 -19.16 15.27 -1.23
N PHE A 188 -20.32 15.89 -1.19
CA PHE A 188 -20.51 17.31 -0.94
C PHE A 188 -21.61 17.51 0.11
N THR A 189 -21.58 18.64 0.81
CA THR A 189 -22.62 19.06 1.75
C THR A 189 -23.07 20.49 1.45
N THR A 190 -24.39 20.72 1.52
CA THR A 190 -24.98 22.06 1.42
C THR A 190 -25.01 22.80 2.76
N ALA A 191 -24.75 22.11 3.87
CA ALA A 191 -24.80 22.66 5.23
C ALA A 191 -23.49 22.35 6.00
N PRO A 192 -22.34 22.90 5.59
CA PRO A 192 -21.06 22.59 6.22
C PRO A 192 -21.04 23.03 7.70
N SER A 193 -20.67 22.10 8.58
CA SER A 193 -20.56 22.27 10.03
C SER A 193 -19.17 22.76 10.42
N ARG A 194 -18.14 21.95 10.12
CA ARG A 194 -16.74 22.25 10.38
C ARG A 194 -15.97 22.32 9.08
N ILE A 195 -15.13 23.34 8.94
CA ILE A 195 -14.41 23.63 7.71
C ILE A 195 -12.91 23.59 7.99
N ALA A 196 -12.17 22.86 7.16
CA ALA A 196 -10.72 22.92 7.03
C ALA A 196 -10.36 23.77 5.81
N HIS A 197 -9.23 24.46 5.89
CA HIS A 197 -8.68 25.31 4.85
C HIS A 197 -7.68 24.55 3.98
N GLU A 198 -7.32 25.15 2.85
CA GLU A 198 -6.27 24.62 1.99
C GLU A 198 -4.94 24.56 2.77
N GLU A 199 -4.17 23.50 2.55
CA GLU A 199 -2.91 23.16 3.24
C GLU A 199 -3.04 22.68 4.69
N ASP A 200 -4.25 22.65 5.27
CA ASP A 200 -4.45 22.08 6.59
C ASP A 200 -4.16 20.57 6.61
N VAL A 201 -3.59 20.08 7.71
CA VAL A 201 -3.20 18.68 7.89
C VAL A 201 -4.37 17.90 8.46
N LEU A 202 -5.00 17.06 7.65
CA LEU A 202 -6.10 16.21 8.07
C LEU A 202 -5.57 14.96 8.78
N LEU A 203 -6.03 14.70 10.00
CA LEU A 203 -5.72 13.50 10.78
C LEU A 203 -6.98 12.69 11.07
N SER A 204 -6.94 11.39 10.78
CA SER A 204 -8.01 10.46 11.13
C SER A 204 -8.00 10.13 12.62
N VAL A 205 -9.11 10.43 13.30
CA VAL A 205 -9.34 10.09 14.72
C VAL A 205 -10.16 8.81 14.90
N ARG A 206 -10.83 8.33 13.84
CA ARG A 206 -11.46 6.99 13.78
C ARG A 206 -10.73 6.04 12.83
N ALA A 207 -11.05 4.75 12.92
CA ALA A 207 -10.26 3.67 12.33
C ALA A 207 -10.18 3.74 10.80
N PRO A 208 -8.98 3.62 10.18
CA PRO A 208 -7.63 3.57 10.80
C PRO A 208 -7.17 4.91 11.42
N VAL A 209 -6.96 4.90 12.73
CA VAL A 209 -6.51 6.04 13.52
C VAL A 209 -5.06 6.37 13.18
N GLY A 210 -4.73 7.66 13.06
CA GLY A 210 -3.35 8.11 12.80
C GLY A 210 -3.03 8.33 11.32
N THR A 211 -3.98 8.08 10.41
CA THR A 211 -3.80 8.34 8.98
C THR A 211 -3.77 9.86 8.74
N LEU A 212 -2.78 10.33 8.00
CA LEU A 212 -2.57 11.74 7.68
C LEU A 212 -2.87 12.03 6.21
N ASN A 213 -3.41 13.22 5.94
CA ASN A 213 -3.58 13.77 4.61
C ASN A 213 -3.44 15.30 4.65
N VAL A 214 -3.47 15.95 3.49
CA VAL A 214 -3.44 17.41 3.39
C VAL A 214 -4.65 17.86 2.59
N ALA A 215 -5.36 18.88 3.07
CA ALA A 215 -6.45 19.49 2.34
C ALA A 215 -5.90 20.25 1.12
N ASN A 216 -6.35 19.88 -0.08
CA ASN A 216 -5.99 20.56 -1.34
C ASN A 216 -6.93 21.73 -1.67
N GLU A 217 -8.04 21.85 -0.95
CA GLU A 217 -9.03 22.90 -1.13
C GLU A 217 -9.82 23.06 0.18
N LYS A 218 -10.61 24.13 0.27
CA LYS A 218 -11.48 24.37 1.42
C LYS A 218 -12.58 23.30 1.49
N CYS A 219 -12.61 22.53 2.56
CA CYS A 219 -13.49 21.36 2.69
C CYS A 219 -14.17 21.27 4.05
N CYS A 220 -15.33 20.63 4.08
CA CYS A 220 -16.00 20.25 5.30
C CYS A 220 -15.49 18.89 5.81
N ILE A 221 -15.27 18.76 7.11
CA ILE A 221 -14.74 17.53 7.71
C ILE A 221 -15.70 16.93 8.75
N ASP A 222 -15.82 15.61 8.71
CA ASP A 222 -16.63 14.85 9.65
C ASP A 222 -15.96 14.68 11.02
N GLU A 223 -16.72 14.24 12.02
CA GLU A 223 -16.25 13.94 13.38
C GLU A 223 -15.14 12.89 13.46
N ASP A 224 -14.94 12.13 12.39
CA ASP A 224 -13.88 11.13 12.24
C ASP A 224 -12.52 11.74 11.90
N LEU A 225 -12.48 13.05 11.60
CA LEU A 225 -11.28 13.80 11.23
C LEU A 225 -11.05 14.97 12.19
N GLN A 226 -9.78 15.38 12.29
CA GLN A 226 -9.39 16.68 12.83
C GLN A 226 -8.39 17.33 11.87
N HIS A 227 -8.25 18.66 11.95
CA HIS A 227 -7.23 19.40 11.19
C HIS A 227 -6.50 20.39 12.09
#